data_AF-A0A847VES6-F1
#
_entry.id   AF-A0A847VES6-F1
#
_cell.length_a   1.000
_cell.length_b   1.000
_cell.length_c   1.000
_cell.angle_alpha   90.00
_cell.angle_beta   90.00
_cell.angle_gamma   90.00
#
_symmetry.space_group_name_H-M   'P 1'
#
loop_
_entity.id
_entity.type
_entity.pdbx_description
1 polymer ?
#
loop_
_entity_poly.entity_id
_entity_poly.type
_entity_poly.pdbx_seq_one_letter_code
_entity_poly.pdbx_strand_id
1 'polypeptide(L)'
;MSRLPIEARPGLAAAVTALALGGCAVGPDFVSPPAPLPADAPHPYTAAPLPARTASAPGPGGAAQRLDAALDVPALWWELFRSPALDALVRSALERSPTLAAADAALRQAQALQAAGAASGLWPSVGGSAGLARQRSSQAASGVPGGTVYTLYNA
;
A
#
# COMPACT_ATOMS: atom_id res chain seq x y z
N MET A 1 7.25 30.73 -50.63
CA MET A 1 6.69 29.90 -49.55
C MET A 1 7.27 28.51 -49.68
N SER A 2 8.47 28.29 -49.15
CA SER A 2 9.21 27.03 -49.33
C SER A 2 8.82 26.06 -48.22
N ARG A 3 8.13 24.97 -48.57
CA ARG A 3 7.86 23.87 -47.64
C ARG A 3 9.10 22.99 -47.59
N LEU A 4 9.78 22.97 -46.45
CA LEU A 4 10.89 22.05 -46.22
C LEU A 4 10.33 20.62 -46.08
N PRO A 5 10.92 19.62 -46.76
CA PRO A 5 10.53 18.23 -46.61
C PRO A 5 10.96 17.73 -45.23
N ILE A 6 9.99 17.26 -44.44
CA ILE A 6 10.27 16.61 -43.16
C ILE A 6 10.69 15.18 -43.49
N GLU A 7 11.98 14.97 -43.75
CA GLU A 7 12.56 13.62 -43.72
C GLU A 7 12.63 13.16 -42.26
N ALA A 8 11.64 12.36 -41.85
CA ALA A 8 11.60 11.75 -40.53
C ALA A 8 12.74 10.74 -40.41
N ARG A 9 13.82 11.13 -39.74
CA ARG A 9 14.92 10.22 -39.41
C ARG A 9 14.38 9.17 -38.43
N PRO A 10 14.40 7.87 -38.77
CA PRO A 10 13.79 6.83 -37.94
C PRO A 10 14.38 6.76 -36.52
N GLY A 11 15.66 7.14 -36.36
CA GLY A 11 16.29 7.25 -35.05
C GLY A 11 15.75 8.38 -34.17
N LEU A 12 15.30 9.50 -34.76
CA LEU A 12 14.73 10.62 -34.01
C LEU A 12 13.30 10.29 -33.56
N ALA A 13 12.52 9.61 -34.42
CA ALA A 13 11.20 9.12 -34.05
C ALA A 13 11.30 8.11 -32.89
N ALA A 14 12.21 7.12 -32.98
CA ALA A 14 12.42 6.13 -31.92
C ALA A 14 12.85 6.76 -30.58
N ALA A 15 13.74 7.77 -30.62
CA ALA A 15 14.17 8.49 -29.42
C ALA A 15 13.02 9.28 -28.77
N VAL A 16 12.18 9.95 -29.57
CA VAL A 16 11.00 10.67 -29.07
C VAL A 16 9.98 9.72 -28.47
N THR A 17 9.76 8.54 -29.06
CA THR A 17 8.86 7.52 -28.50
C THR A 17 9.39 6.96 -27.18
N ALA A 18 10.71 6.71 -27.06
CA ALA A 18 11.33 6.24 -25.83
C ALA A 18 11.24 7.27 -24.69
N LEU A 19 11.41 8.56 -24.99
CA LEU A 19 11.23 9.66 -24.03
C LEU A 19 9.77 9.87 -23.63
N ALA A 20 8.82 9.68 -24.56
CA ALA A 20 7.39 9.80 -24.29
C ALA A 20 6.83 8.65 -23.43
N LEU A 21 7.50 7.49 -23.42
CA LEU A 21 7.16 6.34 -22.58
C LEU A 21 7.79 6.41 -21.17
N GLY A 22 8.71 7.35 -20.93
CA GLY A 22 9.30 7.58 -19.61
C GLY A 22 8.32 8.34 -18.71
N GLY A 23 7.60 7.62 -17.84
CA GLY A 23 6.82 8.24 -16.76
C GLY A 23 7.76 8.86 -15.71
N CYS A 24 7.57 10.13 -15.37
CA CYS A 24 8.26 10.73 -14.23
C CYS A 24 7.69 10.12 -12.93
N ALA A 25 8.55 9.61 -12.06
CA ALA A 25 8.18 9.31 -10.68
C ALA A 25 7.92 10.66 -9.96
N VAL A 26 6.70 11.16 -10.02
CA VAL A 26 6.32 12.45 -9.42
C VAL A 26 5.64 12.19 -8.08
N GLY A 27 6.45 12.00 -7.05
CA GLY A 27 6.04 12.04 -5.65
C GLY A 27 7.16 12.69 -4.83
N PRO A 28 6.86 13.49 -3.80
CA PRO A 28 7.90 13.99 -2.91
C PRO A 28 8.60 12.81 -2.23
N ASP A 29 9.91 12.95 -2.02
CA ASP A 29 10.66 11.95 -1.26
C ASP A 29 10.03 11.78 0.13
N PHE A 30 9.87 10.52 0.56
CA PHE A 30 9.39 10.24 1.90
C PHE A 30 10.45 10.69 2.92
N VAL A 31 10.11 11.69 3.74
CA VAL A 31 10.90 12.12 4.88
C VAL A 31 10.17 11.68 6.14
N SER A 32 10.76 10.76 6.91
CA SER A 32 10.20 10.37 8.20
C SER A 32 10.17 11.59 9.12
N PRO A 33 9.01 11.93 9.73
CA PRO A 33 8.98 12.97 10.72
C PRO A 33 9.84 12.57 11.92
N PRO A 34 10.47 13.54 12.63
CA PRO A 34 11.13 13.25 13.89
C PRO A 34 10.11 12.68 14.88
N ALA A 35 10.53 11.71 15.69
CA ALA A 35 9.67 11.16 16.74
C ALA A 35 9.26 12.29 17.70
N PRO A 36 7.96 12.43 18.04
CA PRO A 36 7.53 13.43 19.00
C PRO A 36 8.03 13.01 20.39
N LEU A 37 9.12 13.62 20.85
CA LEU A 37 9.58 13.44 22.22
C LEU A 37 8.54 14.03 23.18
N PRO A 38 8.25 13.38 24.33
CA PRO A 38 7.19 13.81 25.25
C PRO A 38 7.29 15.25 25.74
N ALA A 39 8.49 15.84 25.73
CA ALA A 39 8.76 17.19 26.19
C ALA A 39 8.59 18.27 25.12
N ASP A 40 8.71 17.92 23.82
CA ASP A 40 8.85 18.89 22.72
C ASP A 40 7.65 18.90 21.76
N ALA A 41 6.61 18.11 22.05
CA ALA A 41 5.41 18.03 21.23
C ALA A 41 4.42 19.18 21.55
N PRO A 42 3.79 19.81 20.54
CA PRO A 42 2.68 20.78 20.73
C PRO A 42 1.50 20.22 21.55
N HIS A 43 1.39 18.89 21.58
CA HIS A 43 0.45 18.14 22.40
C HIS A 43 1.22 17.05 23.15
N PRO A 44 1.66 17.31 24.39
CA PRO A 44 2.40 16.31 25.16
C PRO A 44 1.51 15.11 25.45
N TYR A 45 2.08 13.90 25.31
CA TYR A 45 1.39 12.64 25.61
C TYR A 45 1.23 12.39 27.12
N THR A 46 1.84 13.24 27.96
CA THR A 46 1.75 13.18 29.41
C THR A 46 1.21 14.49 29.98
N ALA A 47 0.41 14.39 31.04
CA ALA A 47 -0.16 15.57 31.72
C ALA A 47 0.92 16.47 32.36
N ALA A 48 2.08 15.90 32.69
CA ALA A 48 3.24 16.60 33.23
C ALA A 48 4.52 16.11 32.56
N PRO A 49 5.61 16.92 32.56
CA PRO A 49 6.91 16.49 32.05
C PRO A 49 7.38 15.21 32.75
N LEU A 50 7.98 14.28 31.98
CA LEU A 50 8.54 13.07 32.58
C LEU A 50 9.69 13.45 33.53
N PRO A 51 9.66 13.00 34.78
CA PRO A 51 10.76 13.23 35.70
C PRO A 51 11.97 12.39 35.29
N ALA A 52 13.18 12.89 35.55
CA ALA A 52 14.42 12.16 35.25
C ALA A 52 14.50 10.79 35.97
N ARG A 53 13.79 10.63 37.10
CA ARG A 53 13.60 9.36 37.80
C ARG A 53 12.18 9.23 38.33
N THR A 54 11.68 8.01 38.40
CA THR A 54 10.40 7.69 39.05
C THR A 54 10.51 7.86 40.57
N ALA A 55 9.37 8.02 41.24
CA ALA A 55 9.32 7.91 42.69
C ALA A 55 9.75 6.51 43.14
N SER A 56 10.38 6.42 44.31
CA SER A 56 10.69 5.16 44.98
C SER A 56 9.58 4.74 45.93
N ALA A 57 9.40 3.43 46.11
CA ALA A 57 8.48 2.84 47.08
C ALA A 57 9.21 1.81 47.97
N PRO A 58 8.74 1.56 49.20
CA PRO A 58 9.26 0.46 50.01
C PRO A 58 8.93 -0.90 49.38
N GLY A 59 9.90 -1.82 49.37
CA GLY A 59 9.72 -3.21 48.93
C GLY A 59 10.55 -3.59 47.69
N PRO A 60 10.56 -4.88 47.32
CA PRO A 60 11.27 -5.38 46.14
C PRO A 60 10.78 -4.68 44.86
N GLY A 61 11.71 -4.14 44.07
CA GLY A 61 11.39 -3.42 42.83
C GLY A 61 10.95 -1.95 43.02
N GLY A 62 10.93 -1.44 44.26
CA GLY A 62 10.54 -0.06 44.54
C GLY A 62 11.66 0.99 44.40
N ALA A 63 12.83 0.63 43.86
CA ALA A 63 13.89 1.59 43.61
C ALA A 63 13.47 2.63 42.54
N ALA A 64 13.96 3.86 42.65
CA ALA A 64 13.73 4.89 41.64
C ALA A 64 14.33 4.45 40.29
N GLN A 65 13.52 4.46 39.24
CA GLN A 65 13.87 4.00 37.89
C GLN A 65 14.09 5.19 36.96
N ARG A 66 14.88 5.00 35.90
CA ARG A 66 15.02 5.95 34.80
C ARG A 66 14.30 5.38 33.58
N LEU A 67 13.46 6.20 32.95
CA LEU A 67 12.84 5.88 31.67
C LEU A 67 13.75 6.40 30.56
N ASP A 68 14.31 5.51 29.77
CA ASP A 68 15.18 5.86 28.66
C ASP A 68 14.47 5.57 27.34
N ALA A 69 14.05 6.63 26.65
CA ALA A 69 13.33 6.53 25.38
C ALA A 69 14.23 6.07 24.21
N ALA A 70 15.57 6.10 24.38
CA ALA A 70 16.52 5.66 23.37
C ALA A 70 16.92 4.19 23.54
N LEU A 71 16.49 3.53 24.62
CA LEU A 71 16.81 2.13 24.87
C LEU A 71 15.95 1.22 23.99
N ASP A 72 16.57 0.22 23.38
CA ASP A 72 15.85 -0.80 22.64
C ASP A 72 15.12 -1.76 23.60
N VAL A 73 13.87 -2.05 23.29
CA VAL A 73 13.04 -2.96 24.11
C VAL A 73 13.13 -4.36 23.48
N PRO A 74 13.54 -5.39 24.23
CA PRO A 74 13.63 -6.75 23.69
C PRO A 74 12.30 -7.23 23.11
N ALA A 75 12.37 -8.01 22.02
CA ALA A 75 11.18 -8.59 21.39
C ALA A 75 10.33 -9.42 22.38
N LEU A 76 10.99 -10.15 23.28
CA LEU A 76 10.36 -10.93 24.36
C LEU A 76 10.32 -10.11 25.66
N TRP A 77 9.78 -8.90 25.60
CA TRP A 77 9.77 -7.93 26.71
C TRP A 77 9.24 -8.51 28.03
N TRP A 78 8.35 -9.50 27.99
CA TRP A 78 7.75 -10.10 29.18
C TRP A 78 8.74 -11.00 29.96
N GLU A 79 9.80 -11.50 29.32
CA GLU A 79 10.83 -12.31 30.01
C GLU A 79 11.60 -11.48 31.05
N LEU A 80 11.64 -10.16 30.89
CA LEU A 80 12.25 -9.23 31.84
C LEU A 80 11.60 -9.29 33.22
N PHE A 81 10.34 -9.71 33.31
CA PHE A 81 9.64 -9.91 34.58
C PHE A 81 10.08 -11.16 35.33
N ARG A 82 10.82 -12.07 34.68
CA ARG A 82 11.32 -13.34 35.25
C ARG A 82 10.21 -14.18 35.91
N SER A 83 9.03 -14.17 35.32
CA SER A 83 7.87 -14.93 35.78
C SER A 83 7.59 -16.09 34.81
N PRO A 84 7.88 -17.35 35.20
CA PRO A 84 7.60 -18.51 34.35
C PRO A 84 6.12 -18.66 33.99
N ALA A 85 5.23 -18.27 34.91
CA ALA A 85 3.79 -18.31 34.66
C ALA A 85 3.34 -17.29 33.60
N LEU A 86 3.90 -16.08 33.65
CA LEU A 86 3.64 -15.05 32.64
C LEU A 86 4.17 -15.46 31.27
N ASP A 87 5.40 -15.99 31.24
CA ASP A 87 6.03 -16.47 30.02
C ASP A 87 5.21 -17.56 29.33
N ALA A 88 4.78 -18.58 30.08
CA ALA A 88 3.91 -19.63 29.56
C ALA A 88 2.58 -19.08 29.02
N LEU A 89 1.97 -18.12 29.73
CA LEU A 89 0.72 -17.50 29.30
C LEU A 89 0.89 -16.75 27.98
N VAL A 90 1.90 -15.88 27.86
CA VAL A 90 2.16 -15.09 26.66
C VAL A 90 2.48 -15.99 25.47
N ARG A 91 3.37 -16.98 25.62
CA ARG A 91 3.67 -17.94 24.55
C ARG A 91 2.42 -18.65 24.06
N SER A 92 1.61 -19.17 25.00
CA SER A 92 0.38 -19.88 24.66
C SER A 92 -0.66 -19.02 23.94
N ALA A 93 -0.67 -17.71 24.23
CA ALA A 93 -1.53 -16.74 23.58
C ALA A 93 -1.02 -16.43 22.17
N LEU A 94 0.28 -16.21 21.99
CA LEU A 94 0.89 -15.96 20.67
C LEU A 94 0.71 -17.14 19.72
N GLU A 95 0.86 -18.37 20.20
CA GLU A 95 0.71 -19.59 19.38
C GLU A 95 -0.72 -19.83 18.89
N ARG A 96 -1.73 -19.40 19.67
CA ARG A 96 -3.14 -19.73 19.44
C ARG A 96 -4.03 -18.50 19.27
N SER A 97 -3.46 -17.35 18.93
CA SER A 97 -4.22 -16.10 18.81
C SER A 97 -4.94 -16.00 17.45
N PRO A 98 -6.28 -15.98 17.43
CA PRO A 98 -7.03 -15.72 16.20
C PRO A 98 -6.83 -14.29 15.68
N THR A 99 -6.52 -13.34 16.57
CA THR A 99 -6.28 -11.94 16.17
C THR A 99 -4.94 -11.78 15.46
N LEU A 100 -3.92 -12.56 15.83
CA LEU A 100 -2.65 -12.61 15.08
C LEU A 100 -2.84 -13.25 13.70
N ALA A 101 -3.62 -14.32 13.62
CA ALA A 101 -3.96 -14.94 12.34
C ALA A 101 -4.70 -13.96 11.41
N ALA A 102 -5.63 -13.16 11.96
CA ALA A 102 -6.33 -12.12 11.20
C ALA A 102 -5.38 -11.00 10.75
N ALA A 103 -4.44 -10.58 11.60
CA ALA A 103 -3.44 -9.57 11.23
C ALA A 103 -2.49 -10.05 10.11
N ASP A 104 -2.04 -11.30 10.16
CA ASP A 104 -1.23 -11.90 9.09
C ASP A 104 -2.01 -11.98 7.77
N ALA A 105 -3.28 -12.38 7.80
CA ALA A 105 -4.14 -12.38 6.63
C ALA A 105 -4.33 -10.97 6.03
N ALA A 106 -4.51 -9.95 6.88
CA ALA A 106 -4.60 -8.57 6.44
C ALA A 106 -3.30 -8.08 5.78
N LEU A 107 -2.14 -8.47 6.30
CA LEU A 107 -0.84 -8.17 5.69
C LEU A 107 -0.71 -8.82 4.30
N ARG A 108 -1.07 -10.10 4.15
CA ARG A 108 -1.07 -10.80 2.86
C ARG A 108 -2.01 -10.14 1.85
N GLN A 109 -3.19 -9.70 2.29
CA GLN A 109 -4.14 -8.97 1.45
C GLN A 109 -3.54 -7.65 0.97
N ALA A 110 -2.93 -6.86 1.86
CA ALA A 110 -2.29 -5.59 1.50
C ALA A 110 -1.16 -5.80 0.49
N GLN A 111 -0.33 -6.84 0.68
CA GLN A 111 0.72 -7.21 -0.26
C GLN A 111 0.18 -7.61 -1.64
N ALA A 112 -0.90 -8.40 -1.68
CA ALA A 112 -1.54 -8.79 -2.94
C ALA A 112 -2.15 -7.59 -3.69
N LEU A 113 -2.79 -6.68 -2.97
CA LEU A 113 -3.32 -5.44 -3.54
C LEU A 113 -2.20 -4.54 -4.07
N GLN A 114 -1.10 -4.40 -3.32
CA GLN A 114 0.07 -3.65 -3.77
C GLN A 114 0.67 -4.26 -5.03
N ALA A 115 0.84 -5.59 -5.07
CA ALA A 115 1.37 -6.28 -6.24
C ALA A 115 0.46 -6.12 -7.47
N ALA A 116 -0.85 -6.26 -7.30
CA ALA A 116 -1.82 -6.07 -8.37
C ALA A 116 -1.85 -4.62 -8.90
N GLY A 117 -1.88 -3.64 -7.99
CA GLY A 117 -1.92 -2.22 -8.35
C GLY A 117 -0.62 -1.76 -9.01
N ALA A 118 0.54 -2.07 -8.42
CA ALA A 118 1.84 -1.72 -8.99
C ALA A 118 2.05 -2.35 -10.37
N ALA A 119 1.68 -3.62 -10.55
CA ALA A 119 1.84 -4.29 -11.84
C ALA A 119 0.90 -3.71 -12.92
N SER A 120 -0.33 -3.33 -12.57
CA SER A 120 -1.32 -2.83 -13.55
C SER A 120 -0.93 -1.50 -14.22
N GLY A 121 -0.14 -0.66 -13.54
CA GLY A 121 0.30 0.63 -14.08
C GLY A 121 1.62 0.58 -14.84
N LEU A 122 2.40 -0.49 -14.68
CA LEU A 122 3.76 -0.61 -15.24
C LEU A 122 3.81 -1.38 -16.55
N TRP A 123 2.80 -2.22 -16.84
CA TRP A 123 2.78 -3.09 -18.01
C TRP A 123 1.50 -2.92 -18.83
N PRO A 124 1.57 -3.03 -20.18
CA PRO A 124 0.36 -3.07 -20.99
C PRO A 124 -0.44 -4.35 -20.69
N SER A 125 -1.76 -4.22 -20.56
CA SER A 125 -2.64 -5.38 -20.46
C SER A 125 -2.93 -5.95 -21.85
N VAL A 126 -2.87 -7.27 -21.99
CA VAL A 126 -3.26 -7.97 -23.22
C VAL A 126 -4.53 -8.75 -22.92
N GLY A 127 -5.59 -8.43 -23.64
CA GLY A 127 -6.87 -9.13 -23.55
C GLY A 127 -7.40 -9.41 -24.96
N GLY A 128 -8.17 -10.48 -25.09
CA GLY A 128 -8.95 -10.78 -26.28
C GLY A 128 -10.44 -10.81 -25.92
N SER A 129 -11.28 -10.41 -26.85
CA SER A 129 -12.74 -10.48 -26.70
C SER A 129 -13.34 -11.06 -27.97
N ALA A 130 -14.52 -11.66 -27.86
CA ALA A 130 -15.29 -12.10 -29.02
C ALA A 130 -16.77 -11.81 -28.74
N GLY A 131 -17.45 -11.23 -29.71
CA GLY A 131 -18.83 -10.80 -29.61
C GLY A 131 -19.69 -11.42 -30.70
N LEU A 132 -20.90 -11.80 -30.31
CA LEU A 132 -21.96 -12.21 -31.22
C LEU A 132 -23.24 -11.50 -30.83
N ALA A 133 -23.77 -10.66 -31.73
CA ALA A 133 -24.97 -9.89 -31.48
C ALA A 133 -25.96 -10.09 -32.62
N ARG A 134 -27.17 -10.56 -32.30
CA ARG A 134 -28.28 -10.63 -33.25
C ARG A 134 -29.19 -9.43 -33.05
N GLN A 135 -29.33 -8.60 -34.08
CA GLN A 135 -30.15 -7.39 -34.02
C GLN A 135 -31.23 -7.43 -35.09
N ARG A 136 -32.39 -6.85 -34.75
CA ARG A 136 -33.46 -6.58 -35.68
C ARG A 136 -33.61 -5.07 -35.80
N SER A 137 -33.38 -4.53 -37.00
CA SER A 137 -33.71 -3.15 -37.33
C SER A 137 -35.15 -3.08 -37.83
N SER A 138 -35.92 -2.12 -37.30
CA SER A 138 -37.29 -1.87 -37.75
C SER A 138 -37.29 -1.23 -39.14
N GLN A 139 -38.39 -1.37 -39.89
CA GLN A 139 -38.55 -0.73 -41.20
C GLN A 139 -38.26 0.79 -41.13
N ALA A 140 -38.69 1.46 -40.05
CA ALA A 140 -38.44 2.88 -39.83
C ALA A 140 -36.94 3.23 -39.71
N ALA A 141 -36.11 2.31 -39.19
CA ALA A 141 -34.68 2.53 -39.02
C ALA A 141 -33.85 2.09 -40.24
N SER A 142 -34.27 1.04 -40.96
CA SER A 142 -33.50 0.47 -42.09
C SER A 142 -34.01 0.83 -43.48
N GLY A 143 -35.22 1.40 -43.63
CA GLY A 143 -35.82 1.72 -44.92
C GLY A 143 -36.26 0.51 -45.76
N VAL A 144 -35.98 -0.71 -45.31
CA VAL A 144 -36.35 -1.97 -45.98
C VAL A 144 -37.74 -2.43 -45.52
N PRO A 145 -38.68 -2.71 -46.45
CA PRO A 145 -39.99 -3.29 -46.11
C PRO A 145 -39.88 -4.56 -45.27
N GLY A 146 -40.56 -4.59 -44.12
CA GLY A 146 -40.50 -5.70 -43.16
C GLY A 146 -39.35 -5.66 -42.15
N GLY A 147 -38.43 -4.69 -42.24
CA GLY A 147 -37.25 -4.59 -41.39
C GLY A 147 -36.16 -5.61 -41.75
N THR A 148 -35.00 -5.51 -41.11
CA THR A 148 -33.86 -6.41 -41.37
C THR A 148 -33.40 -7.09 -40.09
N VAL A 149 -33.03 -8.36 -40.19
CA VAL A 149 -32.39 -9.12 -39.11
C VAL A 149 -30.97 -9.42 -39.55
N TYR A 150 -30.00 -9.10 -38.71
CA TYR A 150 -28.60 -9.36 -38.98
C TYR A 150 -27.90 -9.89 -37.73
N THR A 151 -26.81 -10.62 -37.97
CA THR A 151 -25.95 -11.15 -36.92
C THR A 151 -24.58 -10.54 -37.10
N LEU A 152 -24.11 -9.84 -36.07
CA LEU A 152 -22.78 -9.27 -35.96
C LEU A 152 -21.88 -10.26 -35.25
N TYR A 153 -20.72 -10.50 -35.84
CA TYR A 153 -19.60 -11.23 -35.26
C TYR A 153 -18.42 -10.27 -35.21
N ASN A 154 -17.83 -10.09 -34.05
CA ASN A 154 -16.63 -9.27 -33.87
C ASN A 154 -15.66 -9.96 -32.91
N ALA A 155 -14.38 -9.67 -33.04
CA ALA A 155 -13.31 -10.13 -32.16
C ALA A 155 -12.32 -8.98 -31.94
#